data_AF-A0A7S2D887-F1
#
_entry.id   AF-A0A7S2D887-F1
#
_cell.length_a   1.000
_cell.length_b   1.000
_cell.length_c   1.000
_cell.angle_alpha   90.00
_cell.angle_beta   90.00
_cell.angle_gamma   90.00
#
_symmetry.space_group_name_H-M   'P 1'
#
loop_
_entity.id
_entity.type
_entity.pdbx_description
1 polymer ?
#
loop_
_entity_poly.entity_id
_entity_poly.type
_entity_poly.pdbx_seq_one_letter_code
_entity_poly.pdbx_strand_id
1 'polypeptide(L)'
;CDSTTEMLCKYLCELTLQEYAFVKYRPSEVAAAALRLALHTMRLPAWTPLLETTSGYSAEDLNMCVAELHQTFRKAESNNLQAVREKYSHAKFLCVSTLTPPETVP
;
A
#
# COMPACT_ATOMS: atom_id res chain seq x y z
N CYS A 1 15.73 1.95 2.13
CA CYS A 1 14.37 1.43 2.36
C CYS A 1 14.50 0.09 3.04
N ASP A 2 13.87 -0.10 4.19
CA ASP A 2 13.80 -1.39 4.88
C ASP A 2 13.12 -2.42 3.98
N SER A 3 13.68 -3.64 3.92
CA SER A 3 13.15 -4.74 3.09
C SER A 3 11.67 -5.05 3.39
N THR A 4 11.23 -4.80 4.63
CA THR A 4 9.84 -4.97 5.06
C THR A 4 8.91 -3.96 4.40
N THR A 5 9.32 -2.70 4.28
CA THR A 5 8.53 -1.65 3.61
C THR A 5 8.36 -1.94 2.13
N GLU A 6 9.41 -2.44 1.47
CA GLU A 6 9.34 -2.85 0.06
C GLU A 6 8.36 -4.01 -0.13
N MET A 7 8.43 -5.05 0.71
CA MET A 7 7.50 -6.18 0.64
C MET A 7 6.06 -5.76 0.94
N LEU A 8 5.85 -4.87 1.91
CA LEU A 8 4.52 -4.31 2.21
C LEU A 8 3.98 -3.51 1.02
N CYS A 9 4.82 -2.69 0.37
CA CYS A 9 4.42 -1.96 -0.82
C CYS A 9 3.99 -2.92 -1.95
N LYS A 10 4.75 -4.00 -2.19
CA LYS A 10 4.39 -5.02 -3.19
C LYS A 10 3.07 -5.72 -2.86
N TYR A 11 2.88 -6.07 -1.58
CA TYR A 11 1.62 -6.63 -1.09
C TYR A 11 0.43 -5.71 -1.37
N LEU A 12 0.55 -4.42 -1.01
CA LEU A 12 -0.49 -3.42 -1.27
C LEU A 12 -0.79 -3.27 -2.76
N CYS A 13 0.24 -3.21 -3.60
CA CYS A 13 0.06 -3.19 -5.06
C CYS A 13 -0.68 -4.45 -5.56
N GLU A 14 -0.34 -5.65 -5.08
CA GLU A 14 -1.04 -6.88 -5.49
C GLU A 14 -2.49 -6.93 -5.02
N LEU A 15 -2.82 -6.33 -3.86
CA LEU A 15 -4.22 -6.18 -3.44
C LEU A 15 -5.02 -5.32 -4.43
N THR A 16 -4.44 -4.24 -4.97
CA THR A 16 -5.14 -3.40 -5.96
C THR A 16 -5.47 -4.13 -7.24
N LEU A 17 -4.67 -5.13 -7.64
CA LEU A 17 -4.91 -5.92 -8.86
C LEU A 17 -6.16 -6.80 -8.74
N GLN A 18 -6.59 -7.12 -7.52
CA GLN A 18 -7.82 -7.88 -7.27
C GLN A 18 -9.08 -7.01 -7.34
N GLU A 19 -8.93 -5.70 -7.17
CA GLU A 19 -10.03 -4.75 -7.01
C GLU A 19 -10.20 -3.88 -8.26
N TYR A 20 -11.33 -4.05 -8.94
CA TYR A 20 -11.62 -3.30 -10.17
C TYR A 20 -11.63 -1.77 -9.98
N ALA A 21 -11.88 -1.30 -8.75
CA ALA A 21 -11.90 0.12 -8.41
C ALA A 21 -10.58 0.84 -8.75
N PHE A 22 -9.44 0.13 -8.76
CA PHE A 22 -8.13 0.72 -9.02
C PHE A 22 -7.79 0.88 -10.50
N VAL A 23 -8.61 0.34 -11.42
CA VAL A 23 -8.42 0.48 -12.88
C VAL A 23 -8.52 1.95 -13.33
N LYS A 24 -9.21 2.80 -12.56
CA LYS A 24 -9.30 4.25 -12.81
C LYS A 24 -7.99 5.00 -12.53
N TYR A 25 -7.10 4.42 -11.74
CA TYR A 25 -5.82 5.03 -11.36
C TYR A 25 -4.69 4.61 -12.27
N ARG A 26 -3.69 5.47 -12.41
CA ARG A 26 -2.47 5.11 -13.13
C ARG A 26 -1.62 4.16 -12.29
N PRO A 27 -0.92 3.19 -12.89
CA PRO A 27 -0.05 2.28 -12.15
C PRO A 27 1.04 3.02 -11.35
N SER A 28 1.52 4.16 -11.86
CA SER A 28 2.46 5.03 -11.12
C SER A 28 1.84 5.67 -9.87
N GLU A 29 0.56 6.05 -9.96
CA GLU A 29 -0.18 6.67 -8.86
C GLU A 29 -0.48 5.64 -7.77
N VAL A 30 -0.90 4.43 -8.17
CA VAL A 30 -1.09 3.29 -7.25
C VAL A 30 0.22 2.93 -6.55
N ALA A 31 1.34 2.89 -7.27
CA ALA A 31 2.64 2.61 -6.67
C ALA A 31 3.06 3.68 -5.65
N ALA A 32 2.83 4.96 -5.96
CA ALA A 32 3.11 6.07 -5.05
C ALA A 32 2.21 6.03 -3.80
N ALA A 33 0.91 5.75 -3.98
CA ALA A 33 -0.05 5.57 -2.90
C ALA A 33 0.31 4.39 -1.98
N ALA A 34 0.69 3.25 -2.56
CA ALA A 34 1.14 2.07 -1.83
C ALA A 34 2.41 2.35 -1.01
N LEU A 35 3.36 3.10 -1.58
CA LEU A 35 4.57 3.50 -0.87
C LEU A 35 4.23 4.43 0.31
N ARG A 36 3.40 5.45 0.10
CA ARG A 36 2.97 6.37 1.17
C ARG A 36 2.29 5.62 2.32
N LEU A 37 1.38 4.70 2.00
CA LEU A 37 0.69 3.89 3.00
C LEU A 37 1.64 2.92 3.73
N ALA A 38 2.58 2.29 3.02
CA ALA A 38 3.58 1.42 3.62
C ALA A 38 4.51 2.18 4.57
N LEU A 39 4.96 3.39 4.20
CA LEU A 39 5.76 4.27 5.06
C LEU A 39 5.00 4.65 6.33
N HIS A 40 3.71 5.01 6.20
CA HIS A 40 2.87 5.33 7.35
C HIS A 40 2.69 4.13 8.29
N THR A 41 2.43 2.95 7.73
CA THR A 41 2.28 1.69 8.49
C THR A 41 3.55 1.36 9.30
N MET A 42 4.73 1.64 8.72
CA MET A 42 6.03 1.43 9.37
C MET A 42 6.45 2.57 10.29
N ARG A 43 5.61 3.60 10.48
CA ARG A 43 5.94 4.83 11.24
C ARG A 43 7.24 5.51 10.75
N LEU A 44 7.51 5.38 9.46
CA LEU A 44 8.62 6.03 8.78
C LEU A 44 8.24 7.46 8.38
N PRO A 45 9.22 8.34 8.05
CA PRO A 45 8.92 9.69 7.59
C PRO A 45 7.93 9.64 6.42
N ALA A 46 6.86 10.41 6.56
CA ALA A 46 5.79 10.54 5.58
C ALA A 46 6.31 11.11 4.25
N TRP A 47 5.42 11.21 3.26
CA TRP A 47 5.72 11.70 1.91
C TRP A 47 6.66 12.92 1.92
N THR A 48 7.92 12.70 1.57
CA THR A 48 8.96 13.73 1.64
C THR A 48 9.00 14.54 0.34
N PRO A 49 9.51 15.78 0.35
CA PRO A 49 9.64 16.59 -0.88
C PRO A 49 10.46 15.91 -1.98
N LEU A 50 11.39 15.03 -1.60
CA LEU A 50 12.16 14.21 -2.54
C LEU A 50 11.28 13.19 -3.28
N LEU A 51 10.32 12.57 -2.59
CA LEU A 51 9.38 11.63 -3.21
C LEU A 51 8.40 12.35 -4.13
N GLU A 52 7.94 13.54 -3.75
CA GLU A 52 7.08 14.38 -4.59
C GLU A 52 7.79 14.80 -5.88
N THR A 53 9.02 15.33 -5.78
CA THR A 53 9.81 15.72 -6.96
C THR A 53 10.22 14.55 -7.86
N THR A 54 10.47 13.37 -7.29
CA THR A 54 10.86 12.18 -8.07
C THR A 54 9.66 11.51 -8.74
N SER A 55 8.52 11.41 -8.06
CA SER A 55 7.32 10.75 -8.59
C SER A 55 6.44 11.68 -9.41
N GLY A 56 6.53 12.99 -9.18
CA GLY A 56 5.66 14.01 -9.77
C GLY A 56 4.26 14.09 -9.15
N TYR A 57 3.99 13.37 -8.05
CA TYR A 57 2.69 13.38 -7.37
C TYR A 57 2.76 14.08 -6.01
N SER A 58 1.83 15.00 -5.79
CA SER A 58 1.68 15.62 -4.47
C SER A 58 0.99 14.70 -3.49
N ALA A 59 1.12 15.04 -2.20
CA ALA A 59 0.36 14.37 -1.15
C ALA A 59 -1.16 14.40 -1.39
N GLU A 60 -1.66 15.50 -1.98
CA GLU A 60 -3.08 15.72 -2.21
C GLU A 60 -3.60 14.90 -3.39
N ASP A 61 -2.80 14.75 -4.45
CA ASP A 61 -3.16 13.92 -5.62
C ASP A 61 -3.36 12.45 -5.23
N LEU A 62 -2.52 11.95 -4.31
CA LEU A 62 -2.55 10.54 -3.89
C LEU A 62 -3.64 10.26 -2.85
N ASN A 63 -4.24 11.29 -2.25
CA ASN A 63 -5.05 11.16 -1.05
C ASN A 63 -6.28 10.25 -1.28
N MET A 64 -6.92 10.37 -2.46
CA MET A 64 -8.04 9.49 -2.83
C MET A 64 -7.60 8.04 -3.02
N CYS A 65 -6.51 7.80 -3.76
CA CYS A 65 -6.00 6.46 -4.01
C CYS A 65 -5.54 5.78 -2.71
N VAL A 66 -4.90 6.53 -1.82
CA VAL A 66 -4.43 6.06 -0.51
C VAL A 66 -5.61 5.71 0.40
N ALA A 67 -6.69 6.49 0.38
CA ALA A 67 -7.88 6.21 1.17
C ALA A 67 -8.59 4.92 0.72
N GLU A 68 -8.76 4.72 -0.59
CA GLU A 68 -9.31 3.47 -1.12
C GLU A 68 -8.37 2.28 -0.83
N LEU A 69 -7.06 2.45 -1.01
CA LEU A 69 -6.07 1.42 -0.73
C LEU A 69 -6.06 1.01 0.74
N HIS A 70 -6.15 1.98 1.64
CA HIS A 70 -6.26 1.75 3.08
C HIS A 70 -7.50 0.93 3.42
N GLN A 71 -8.64 1.26 2.81
CA GLN A 71 -9.87 0.50 3.00
C GLN A 71 -9.73 -0.95 2.49
N THR A 72 -9.12 -1.14 1.31
CA THR A 72 -8.83 -2.47 0.77
C THR A 72 -7.90 -3.25 1.70
N PHE A 73 -6.85 -2.62 2.22
CA PHE A 73 -5.93 -3.26 3.16
C PHE A 73 -6.63 -3.69 4.46
N ARG A 74 -7.51 -2.85 5.01
CA ARG A 74 -8.33 -3.22 6.19
C ARG A 74 -9.28 -4.37 5.92
N LYS A 75 -9.88 -4.40 4.74
CA LYS A 75 -10.81 -5.47 4.34
C LYS A 75 -10.09 -6.75 3.91
N ALA A 76 -8.79 -6.71 3.67
CA ALA A 76 -8.02 -7.83 3.13
C ALA A 76 -8.08 -9.08 4.03
N GLU A 77 -8.24 -8.94 5.34
CA GLU A 77 -8.42 -10.08 6.25
C GLU A 77 -9.77 -10.78 6.08
N SER A 78 -10.83 -10.01 5.81
CA SER A 78 -12.20 -10.50 5.64
C SER A 78 -12.61 -10.74 4.19
N ASN A 79 -11.73 -10.45 3.22
CA ASN A 79 -12.05 -10.57 1.79
C ASN A 79 -12.11 -12.05 1.37
N ASN A 80 -12.92 -12.38 0.36
CA ASN A 80 -12.99 -13.72 -0.21
C ASN A 80 -11.70 -14.12 -0.94
N LEU A 81 -10.93 -13.15 -1.44
CA LEU A 81 -9.71 -13.36 -2.22
C LEU A 81 -8.45 -13.41 -1.32
N GLN A 82 -8.24 -14.52 -0.63
CA GLN A 82 -7.14 -14.68 0.34
C GLN A 82 -5.76 -15.02 -0.26
N ALA A 83 -5.67 -15.43 -1.53
CA ALA A 83 -4.43 -15.94 -2.13
C ALA A 83 -3.22 -14.99 -2.01
N VAL A 84 -3.44 -13.68 -2.18
CA VAL A 84 -2.37 -12.66 -2.01
C VAL A 84 -1.98 -12.53 -0.54
N ARG A 85 -2.93 -12.57 0.40
CA ARG A 85 -2.65 -12.54 1.84
C ARG A 85 -1.86 -13.77 2.29
N GLU A 86 -2.21 -14.95 1.77
CA GLU A 86 -1.49 -16.21 2.03
C GLU A 86 -0.07 -16.21 1.46
N LYS A 87 0.11 -15.68 0.25
CA LYS A 87 1.45 -15.51 -0.33
C LYS A 87 2.36 -14.67 0.56
N TYR A 88 1.86 -13.51 1.01
CA TYR A 88 2.63 -12.55 1.80
C TYR A 88 2.66 -12.85 3.30
N SER A 89 1.98 -13.90 3.77
CA SER A 89 2.09 -14.39 5.15
C SER A 89 3.32 -15.30 5.34
N HIS A 90 3.88 -15.80 4.24
CA HIS A 90 5.06 -16.66 4.28
C HIS A 90 6.31 -15.87 4.69
N ALA A 91 7.20 -16.49 5.47
CA ALA A 91 8.45 -15.86 5.94
C ALA A 91 9.36 -15.31 4.82
N LYS A 92 9.25 -15.86 3.59
CA LYS A 92 9.96 -15.37 2.40
C LYS A 92 9.58 -13.93 2.05
N PHE A 93 8.38 -13.50 2.42
CA PHE A 93 7.84 -12.17 2.22
C PHE A 93 7.75 -11.38 3.53
N LEU A 94 8.54 -11.77 4.55
CA LEU A 94 8.63 -11.10 5.84
C LEU A 94 7.29 -11.02 6.60
N CYS A 95 6.34 -11.90 6.27
CA CYS A 95 5.01 -11.96 6.90
C CYS A 95 4.26 -10.61 6.87
N VAL A 96 4.51 -9.77 5.86
CA VAL A 96 3.96 -8.40 5.82
C VAL A 96 2.43 -8.36 5.77
N SER A 97 1.77 -9.44 5.36
CA SER A 97 0.31 -9.51 5.36
C SER A 97 -0.31 -9.70 6.75
N THR A 98 0.49 -9.99 7.78
CA THR A 98 0.04 -10.06 9.19
C THR A 98 0.21 -8.72 9.92
N LEU A 99 0.73 -7.70 9.25
CA LEU A 99 0.85 -6.36 9.82
C LEU A 99 -0.54 -5.74 9.98
N THR A 100 -0.75 -5.08 11.11
CA THR A 100 -2.00 -4.38 11.36
C THR A 100 -2.06 -3.12 10.49
N PRO A 101 -3.13 -2.94 9.70
CA PRO A 101 -3.35 -1.70 8.97
C PRO A 101 -3.46 -0.53 9.96
N PRO A 102 -2.87 0.64 9.65
CA PRO A 102 -2.92 1.80 10.54
C PRO A 102 -4.37 2.24 10.78
N GLU A 103 -4.70 2.76 11.96
CA GLU A 103 -6.06 3.22 12.26
C GLU A 103 -6.45 4.47 11.45
N THR A 104 -5.46 5.29 11.10
CA THR A 104 -5.61 6.55 10.37
C THR A 104 -5.02 6.46 8.96
N VAL A 105 -5.58 7.24 8.04
CA VAL A 105 -5.06 7.43 6.68
C VAL A 105 -4.01 8.55 6.71
N PRO A 106 -2.83 8.40 6.05
CA PRO A 106 -1.76 9.40 6.03
C PRO A 106 -2.00 10.58 5.08
#